data_AF-A0A8G1X9P5-F1
#
_entry.id   AF-A0A8G1X9P5-F1
#
_cell.length_a   1.000
_cell.length_b   1.000
_cell.length_c   1.000
_cell.angle_alpha   90.00
_cell.angle_beta   90.00
_cell.angle_gamma   90.00
#
_symmetry.space_group_name_H-M   'P 1'
#
loop_
_entity.id
_entity.type
_entity.pdbx_description
1 polymer ?
#
loop_
_entity_poly.entity_id
_entity_poly.type
_entity_poly.pdbx_seq_one_letter_code
_entity_poly.pdbx_strand_id
1 'polypeptide(L)'
;MSGWRIWLQDQPAHTMVAISKADDILFALVTASLVLLDDRAGAPVDEWGDLRNVVLAPSVTAEVFVNPDERTIDVVRLVWLPGFDN
;
A
#
# COMPACT_ATOMS: atom_id res chain seq x y z
N MET A 1 2.83 17.69 -18.04
CA MET A 1 1.55 17.25 -17.44
C MET A 1 1.50 15.73 -17.43
N SER A 2 2.06 15.10 -16.39
CA SER A 2 1.95 13.65 -16.12
C SER A 2 0.55 13.35 -15.54
N GLY A 3 -0.48 13.67 -16.33
CA GLY A 3 -1.87 13.39 -15.97
C GLY A 3 -2.15 11.90 -16.11
N TRP A 4 -2.89 11.35 -15.13
CA TRP A 4 -3.57 10.05 -15.10
C TRP A 4 -2.76 8.75 -15.30
N ARG A 5 -1.62 8.75 -15.99
CA ARG A 5 -0.83 7.52 -16.26
C ARG A 5 -0.14 6.91 -15.03
N ILE A 6 0.12 7.71 -14.00
CA ILE A 6 0.66 7.22 -12.71
C ILE A 6 -0.47 6.56 -11.88
N TRP A 7 -1.72 7.01 -12.03
CA TRP A 7 -2.89 6.49 -11.31
C TRP A 7 -3.37 5.10 -11.78
N LEU A 8 -2.90 4.67 -12.95
CA LEU A 8 -3.23 3.39 -13.59
C LEU A 8 -2.08 2.37 -13.49
N GLN A 9 -1.12 2.58 -12.61
CA GLN A 9 -0.18 1.49 -12.32
C GLN A 9 -0.94 0.43 -11.51
N ASP A 10 -1.66 -0.43 -12.22
CA ASP A 10 -2.33 -1.65 -11.75
C ASP A 10 -1.32 -2.67 -11.16
N GLN A 11 -0.09 -2.24 -10.87
CA GLN A 11 1.01 -3.07 -10.40
C GLN A 11 1.65 -2.41 -9.18
N PRO A 12 1.30 -2.86 -7.96
CA PRO A 12 1.86 -2.35 -6.71
C PRO A 12 3.39 -2.25 -6.70
N ALA A 13 4.06 -3.22 -7.32
CA ALA A 13 5.52 -3.25 -7.42
C ALA A 13 6.10 -2.04 -8.18
N HIS A 14 5.48 -1.60 -9.28
CA HIS A 14 5.97 -0.45 -10.01
C HIS A 14 5.78 0.85 -9.22
N THR A 15 4.65 1.00 -8.51
CA THR A 15 4.42 2.14 -7.62
C THR A 15 5.45 2.16 -6.49
N MET A 16 5.77 1.01 -5.87
CA MET A 16 6.82 0.92 -4.85
C MET A 16 8.20 1.33 -5.39
N VAL A 17 8.56 0.90 -6.60
CA VAL A 17 9.82 1.31 -7.27
C VAL A 17 9.83 2.81 -7.61
N ALA A 18 8.67 3.38 -7.94
CA ALA A 18 8.57 4.81 -8.23
C ALA A 18 8.76 5.64 -6.94
N ILE A 19 8.12 5.23 -5.83
CA ILE A 19 8.31 5.85 -4.51
C ILE A 19 9.78 5.74 -4.09
N SER A 20 10.40 4.56 -4.20
CA SER A 20 11.80 4.34 -3.80
C SER A 20 12.82 5.17 -4.60
N LYS A 21 12.44 5.72 -5.75
CA LYS A 21 13.31 6.60 -6.55
C LYS A 21 13.07 8.08 -6.27
N ALA A 22 11.93 8.42 -5.69
CA ALA A 22 11.51 9.79 -5.47
C ALA A 22 11.67 10.22 -4.01
N ASP A 23 11.36 9.32 -3.06
CA ASP A 23 11.35 9.60 -1.64
C ASP A 23 11.62 8.33 -0.81
N ASP A 24 12.84 8.23 -0.27
CA ASP A 24 13.30 7.11 0.55
C ASP A 24 12.55 7.01 1.90
N ILE A 25 12.12 8.15 2.46
CA ILE A 25 11.39 8.19 3.73
C ILE A 25 9.98 7.65 3.52
N LEU A 26 9.31 8.14 2.48
CA LEU A 26 7.98 7.66 2.10
C LEU A 26 8.03 6.16 1.76
N PHE A 27 9.06 5.71 1.04
CA PHE A 27 9.26 4.30 0.74
C PHE A 27 9.38 3.45 2.01
N ALA A 28 10.19 3.89 2.97
CA ALA A 28 10.36 3.20 4.24
C ALA A 28 9.06 3.15 5.05
N LEU A 29 8.30 4.25 5.07
CA LEU A 29 7.01 4.34 5.77
C LEU A 29 5.98 3.37 5.17
N VAL A 30 5.81 3.39 3.84
CA VAL A 30 4.89 2.51 3.13
C VAL A 30 5.26 1.04 3.35
N THR A 31 6.56 0.71 3.31
CA THR A 31 7.05 -0.64 3.57
C THR A 31 6.75 -1.08 5.00
N ALA A 32 6.99 -0.22 5.99
CA ALA A 32 6.68 -0.51 7.38
C ALA A 32 5.18 -0.74 7.60
N SER A 33 4.33 0.09 7.00
CA SER A 33 2.87 -0.07 7.07
C SER A 33 2.40 -1.39 6.47
N LEU A 34 2.95 -1.82 5.33
CA LEU A 34 2.62 -3.12 4.73
C LEU A 34 3.05 -4.30 5.62
N VAL A 35 4.24 -4.23 6.22
CA VAL A 35 4.73 -5.26 7.15
C VAL A 35 3.85 -5.36 8.40
N LEU A 36 3.34 -4.23 8.90
CA LEU A 36 2.41 -4.22 10.04
C LEU A 36 1.03 -4.78 9.70
N LEU A 37 0.61 -4.69 8.44
CA LEU A 37 -0.67 -5.22 7.96
C LEU A 37 -0.62 -6.73 7.67
N ASP A 38 0.53 -7.28 7.28
CA ASP A 38 0.76 -8.69 6.91
C ASP A 38 0.81 -9.64 8.12
N ASP A 39 -0.16 -9.50 9.03
CA ASP A 39 -0.09 -9.88 10.43
C ASP A 39 0.39 -11.32 10.76
N ARG A 40 1.71 -11.44 10.92
CA ARG A 40 2.38 -12.37 11.86
C ARG A 40 2.57 -11.77 13.26
N ALA A 41 2.09 -10.55 13.52
CA ALA A 41 2.38 -9.74 14.71
C ALA A 41 1.24 -9.70 15.76
N GLY A 42 0.07 -10.28 15.50
CA GLY A 42 -0.99 -10.56 16.47
C GLY A 42 -2.05 -9.48 16.67
N ALA A 43 -2.32 -8.58 15.71
CA ALA A 43 -3.46 -7.66 15.81
C ALA A 43 -4.71 -8.25 15.12
N PRO A 44 -5.87 -8.32 15.82
CA PRO A 44 -7.09 -8.87 15.23
C PRO A 44 -7.64 -7.87 14.20
N VAL A 45 -7.41 -8.14 12.92
CA VAL A 45 -8.17 -7.51 11.84
C VAL A 45 -9.54 -8.18 11.88
N ASP A 46 -10.55 -7.59 12.51
CA ASP A 46 -11.77 -8.33 12.92
C ASP A 46 -12.64 -8.95 11.81
N GLU A 47 -12.34 -8.80 10.51
CA GLU A 47 -13.04 -9.54 9.44
C GLU A 47 -12.07 -9.92 8.31
N TRP A 48 -11.66 -11.18 8.32
CA TRP A 48 -10.72 -11.77 7.38
C TRP A 48 -11.48 -12.19 6.11
N GLY A 49 -11.02 -11.79 4.91
CA GLY A 49 -11.62 -12.17 3.62
C GLY A 49 -12.20 -11.03 2.76
N ASP A 50 -12.21 -9.79 3.26
CA ASP A 50 -12.73 -8.64 2.52
C ASP A 50 -11.64 -7.78 1.87
N LEU A 51 -11.99 -7.20 0.72
CA LEU A 51 -11.20 -6.16 0.05
C LEU A 51 -11.31 -4.84 0.85
N ARG A 52 -10.17 -4.24 1.20
CA ARG A 52 -10.12 -3.02 2.02
C ARG A 52 -9.23 -1.95 1.41
N ASN A 53 -9.65 -0.70 1.58
CA ASN A 53 -8.81 0.46 1.29
C ASN A 53 -8.09 0.90 2.56
N VAL A 54 -6.77 0.94 2.53
CA VAL A 54 -5.91 1.34 3.64
C VAL A 54 -5.06 2.55 3.26
N VAL A 55 -4.82 3.43 4.22
CA VAL A 55 -3.87 4.54 4.07
C VAL A 55 -2.53 4.06 4.64
N LEU A 56 -1.51 3.94 3.79
CA LEU A 56 -0.18 3.49 4.20
C LEU A 56 0.72 4.65 4.60
N ALA A 57 0.50 5.82 3.99
CA ALA A 57 1.14 7.10 4.25
C ALA A 57 0.21 8.23 3.79
N PRO A 58 0.43 9.51 4.18
CA PRO A 58 -0.45 10.62 3.82
C PRO A 58 -0.79 10.73 2.32
N SER A 59 0.16 10.41 1.44
CA SER A 59 0.00 10.44 -0.02
C SER A 59 -0.15 9.06 -0.68
N VAL A 60 -0.21 7.97 0.10
CA VAL A 60 -0.21 6.59 -0.42
C VAL A 60 -1.35 5.78 0.18
N THR A 61 -2.25 5.33 -0.69
CA THR A 61 -3.33 4.41 -0.34
C THR A 61 -3.16 3.08 -1.06
N ALA A 62 -3.63 2.00 -0.44
CA ALA A 62 -3.63 0.68 -1.03
C ALA A 62 -5.00 0.03 -0.93
N GLU A 63 -5.34 -0.73 -1.96
CA GLU A 63 -6.40 -1.71 -1.91
C GLU A 63 -5.75 -3.06 -1.59
N VAL A 64 -6.15 -3.66 -0.48
CA VAL A 64 -5.60 -4.91 0.03
C VAL A 64 -6.70 -5.96 0.13
N PHE A 65 -6.35 -7.19 -0.23
CA PHE A 65 -7.13 -8.37 0.06
C PHE A 65 -6.46 -9.10 1.24
N VAL A 66 -7.24 -9.43 2.27
CA VAL A 66 -6.73 -10.18 3.43
C VAL A 66 -6.98 -11.66 3.17
N ASN A 67 -5.91 -12.46 3.07
CA ASN A 67 -6.01 -13.91 2.95
C ASN A 67 -6.21 -14.53 4.34
N PRO A 68 -7.42 -15.08 4.62
CA PRO A 68 -7.71 -15.59 5.94
C PRO A 68 -6.90 -16.84 6.30
N ASP A 69 -6.59 -17.67 5.32
CA ASP A 69 -5.97 -18.98 5.53
C ASP A 69 -4.47 -18.85 5.82
N GLU A 70 -3.82 -17.87 5.17
CA GLU A 70 -2.38 -17.66 5.26
C GLU A 70 -1.98 -16.59 6.29
N ARG A 71 -2.95 -15.84 6.85
CA ARG A 71 -2.69 -14.66 7.69
C ARG A 71 -1.84 -13.60 6.99
N THR A 72 -2.07 -13.42 5.70
CA THR A 72 -1.30 -12.49 4.86
C THR A 72 -2.17 -11.45 4.19
N ILE A 73 -1.54 -10.38 3.70
CA ILE A 73 -2.21 -9.41 2.83
C ILE A 73 -1.66 -9.47 1.40
N ASP A 74 -2.57 -9.47 0.44
CA ASP A 74 -2.27 -9.25 -0.97
C ASP A 74 -2.59 -7.80 -1.32
N VAL A 75 -1.57 -7.04 -1.72
CA VAL A 75 -1.80 -5.69 -2.24
C VAL A 75 -2.33 -5.81 -3.67
N VAL A 76 -3.59 -5.45 -3.87
CA VAL A 76 -4.26 -5.48 -5.19
C VAL A 76 -3.94 -4.21 -5.97
N ARG A 77 -3.94 -3.06 -5.28
CA ARG A 77 -3.66 -1.77 -5.89
C ARG A 77 -2.86 -0.90 -4.93
N LEU A 78 -1.93 -0.13 -5.47
CA LEU A 78 -1.19 0.89 -4.72
C LEU A 78 -1.26 2.22 -5.48
N VAL A 79 -1.92 3.21 -4.86
CA VAL A 79 -2.11 4.54 -5.42
C VAL A 79 -1.22 5.51 -4.65
N TRP A 80 -0.34 6.20 -5.37
CA TRP A 80 0.53 7.23 -4.83
C TRP A 80 0.25 8.58 -5.51
N LEU A 81 0.00 9.59 -4.69
CA LEU A 81 -0.36 10.95 -5.10
C LEU A 81 0.77 11.93 -4.72
N PRO A 82 1.82 12.05 -5.56
CA PRO A 82 2.95 12.92 -5.26
C PRO A 82 2.51 14.38 -5.09
N GLY A 83 3.02 15.05 -4.05
CA GLY A 83 2.72 16.46 -3.75
C GLY A 83 1.54 16.68 -2.80
N PHE A 84 1.04 15.63 -2.16
CA PHE A 84 0.07 15.69 -1.04
C PHE A 84 0.73 15.46 0.34
N ASP A 85 2.05 15.45 0.39
CA ASP A 85 2.84 15.32 1.63
C ASP A 85 2.84 16.68 2.35
N ASN A 86 2.06 16.80 3.43
CA ASN A 86 1.98 17.99 4.29
C ASN A 86 3.13 18.02 5.29
#